data_AF-A0A2T3WA92-F1
#
_entry.id   AF-A0A2T3WA92-F1
#
_cell.length_a   1.000
_cell.length_b   1.000
_cell.length_c   1.000
_cell.angle_alpha   90.00
_cell.angle_beta   90.00
_cell.angle_gamma   90.00
#
_symmetry.space_group_name_H-M   'P 1'
#
loop_
_entity.id
_entity.type
_entity.pdbx_description
1 polymer ?
#
loop_
_entity_poly.entity_id
_entity_poly.type
_entity_poly.pdbx_seq_one_letter_code
_entity_poly.pdbx_strand_id
1 'polypeptide(L)'
;MTAPEPHPLDAPKQQAAAADLAAVRRALTELPQTPQDPHGWAAGAEETLRAVIGMERKAQMEMRIALEGHLDGLPLRKTAPLAAMTLPELVAEHREGRAMLLRVLDHLLAVGGQHEVRAWTYGEEVPPAVYLLALRGRLERLTGLIAAQRLQSVKRSR
;
A
#
# COMPACT_ATOMS: atom_id res chain seq x y z
N MET A 1 27.83 20.22 10.40
CA MET A 1 26.35 20.16 10.45
C MET A 1 25.88 19.48 9.20
N THR A 2 25.35 18.26 9.29
CA THR A 2 24.65 17.61 8.17
C THR A 2 23.30 18.31 8.00
N ALA A 3 22.90 18.59 6.76
CA ALA A 3 21.58 19.13 6.49
C ALA A 3 20.51 18.14 7.01
N PRO A 4 19.40 18.63 7.60
CA PRO A 4 18.31 17.74 8.01
C PRO A 4 17.82 16.94 6.79
N GLU A 5 17.56 15.65 7.01
CA GLU A 5 17.03 14.79 5.95
C GLU A 5 15.67 15.34 5.47
N PRO A 6 15.42 15.33 4.15
CA PRO A 6 14.17 15.84 3.59
C PRO A 6 12.97 15.02 4.06
N HIS A 7 11.85 15.69 4.32
CA HIS A 7 10.66 15.01 4.80
C HIS A 7 10.05 14.15 3.68
N PRO A 8 9.56 12.92 3.96
CA PRO A 8 8.97 12.04 2.93
C PRO A 8 7.78 12.65 2.17
N LEU A 9 7.17 13.71 2.70
CA LEU A 9 6.06 14.43 2.05
C LEU A 9 6.49 15.63 1.21
N ASP A 10 7.75 16.06 1.24
CA ASP A 10 8.20 17.24 0.50
C ASP A 10 7.98 17.07 -1.01
N ALA A 11 8.44 15.96 -1.58
CA ALA A 11 8.24 15.65 -2.99
C ALA A 11 6.75 15.43 -3.34
N PRO A 12 5.95 14.62 -2.61
CA PRO A 12 4.51 14.51 -2.84
C PRO A 12 3.76 15.85 -2.83
N LYS A 13 4.08 16.75 -1.88
CA LYS A 13 3.45 18.08 -1.78
C LYS A 13 3.75 18.93 -3.01
N GLN A 14 5.00 18.93 -3.46
CA GLN A 14 5.42 19.67 -4.67
C GLN A 14 4.77 19.10 -5.94
N GLN A 15 4.64 17.78 -6.03
CA GLN A 15 4.10 17.09 -7.21
C GLN A 15 2.58 17.21 -7.34
N ALA A 16 1.85 17.31 -6.23
CA ALA A 16 0.39 17.19 -6.21
C ALA A 16 -0.34 18.20 -7.11
N ALA A 17 0.20 19.41 -7.29
CA ALA A 17 -0.43 20.45 -8.11
C ALA A 17 -0.37 20.19 -9.63
N ALA A 18 0.59 19.39 -10.10
CA ALA A 18 0.84 19.14 -11.52
C ALA A 18 0.67 17.66 -11.93
N ALA A 19 0.43 16.77 -10.97
CA ALA A 19 0.31 15.35 -11.22
C ALA A 19 -1.01 14.99 -11.91
N ASP A 20 -0.94 14.11 -12.90
CA ASP A 20 -2.12 13.38 -13.38
C ASP A 20 -2.47 12.30 -12.35
N LEU A 21 -3.36 12.64 -11.42
CA LEU A 21 -3.78 11.75 -10.33
C LEU A 21 -4.47 10.47 -10.84
N ALA A 22 -5.16 10.54 -11.99
CA ALA A 22 -5.77 9.36 -12.59
C ALA A 22 -4.70 8.40 -13.13
N ALA A 23 -3.65 8.91 -13.78
CA ALA A 23 -2.51 8.09 -14.19
C ALA A 23 -1.76 7.49 -13.00
N VAL A 24 -1.52 8.28 -11.94
CA VAL A 24 -0.89 7.78 -10.71
C VAL A 24 -1.72 6.66 -10.09
N ARG A 25 -3.06 6.82 -10.03
CA ARG A 25 -3.95 5.80 -9.51
C ARG A 25 -3.95 4.52 -10.36
N ARG A 26 -3.96 4.63 -11.69
CA ARG A 26 -3.84 3.47 -12.60
C ARG A 26 -2.53 2.71 -12.40
N ALA A 27 -1.42 3.43 -12.27
CA ALA A 27 -0.12 2.80 -12.01
C ALA A 27 -0.12 1.93 -10.74
N LEU A 28 -0.92 2.28 -9.71
CA LEU A 28 -1.06 1.42 -8.52
C LEU A 28 -1.78 0.10 -8.78
N THR A 29 -2.72 0.04 -9.73
CA THR A 29 -3.32 -1.24 -10.15
C THR A 29 -2.38 -2.12 -10.94
N GLU A 30 -1.37 -1.52 -11.58
CA GLU A 30 -0.39 -2.20 -12.43
C GLU A 30 0.83 -2.70 -11.65
N LEU A 31 0.93 -2.38 -10.35
CA LEU A 31 1.99 -2.90 -9.50
C LEU A 31 1.98 -4.45 -9.53
N PRO A 32 3.18 -5.09 -9.60
CA PRO A 32 3.28 -6.54 -9.64
C PRO A 32 2.47 -7.21 -8.52
N GLN A 33 1.64 -8.17 -8.91
CA GLN A 33 0.89 -8.97 -7.95
C GLN A 33 1.80 -10.01 -7.29
N THR A 34 1.53 -10.29 -6.02
CA THR A 34 2.21 -11.35 -5.27
C THR A 34 1.90 -12.70 -5.91
N PRO A 35 2.90 -13.46 -6.40
CA PRO A 35 2.69 -14.75 -7.02
C PRO A 35 2.06 -15.75 -6.05
N GLN A 36 1.13 -16.59 -6.54
CA GLN A 36 0.46 -17.61 -5.74
C GLN A 36 1.32 -18.85 -5.46
N ASP A 37 2.41 -19.04 -6.20
CA ASP A 37 3.24 -20.23 -6.09
C ASP A 37 3.94 -20.28 -4.73
N PRO A 38 3.64 -21.27 -3.86
CA PRO A 38 4.32 -21.44 -2.58
C PRO A 38 5.77 -21.91 -2.76
N HIS A 39 6.14 -22.42 -3.94
CA HIS A 39 7.50 -22.75 -4.28
C HIS A 39 8.24 -21.50 -4.80
N GLY A 40 9.50 -21.35 -4.42
CA GLY A 40 10.33 -20.19 -4.83
C GLY A 40 10.28 -18.99 -3.89
N TRP A 41 9.89 -19.17 -2.62
CA TRP A 41 10.05 -18.16 -1.57
C TRP A 41 11.32 -18.41 -0.74
N ALA A 42 12.00 -17.33 -0.35
CA ALA A 42 13.11 -17.37 0.60
C ALA A 42 12.62 -17.58 2.04
N ALA A 43 13.52 -18.01 2.93
CA ALA A 43 13.20 -18.29 4.33
C ALA A 43 12.62 -17.08 5.11
N GLY A 44 12.93 -15.84 4.68
CA GLY A 44 12.42 -14.59 5.28
C GLY A 44 11.09 -14.08 4.70
N ALA A 45 10.45 -14.85 3.81
CA ALA A 45 9.26 -14.41 3.09
C ALA A 45 8.07 -14.12 4.01
N GLU A 46 7.82 -14.98 5.01
CA GLU A 46 6.68 -14.80 5.90
C GLU A 46 6.82 -13.54 6.77
N GLU A 47 7.99 -13.27 7.33
CA GLU A 47 8.23 -12.06 8.13
C GLU A 47 8.07 -10.80 7.29
N THR A 48 8.61 -10.82 6.07
CA THR A 48 8.44 -9.72 5.11
C THR A 48 6.97 -9.50 4.77
N LEU A 49 6.22 -10.56 4.47
CA LEU A 49 4.79 -10.47 4.18
C LEU A 49 3.99 -9.94 5.37
N ARG A 50 4.25 -10.43 6.59
CA ARG A 50 3.59 -9.92 7.81
C ARG A 50 3.84 -8.42 7.99
N ALA A 51 5.07 -7.96 7.82
CA ALA A 51 5.42 -6.54 7.92
C ALA A 51 4.71 -5.71 6.84
N VAL A 52 4.74 -6.17 5.59
CA VAL A 52 4.09 -5.49 4.46
C VAL A 52 2.57 -5.41 4.65
N ILE A 53 1.92 -6.52 5.01
CA ILE A 53 0.48 -6.55 5.28
C ILE A 53 0.13 -5.62 6.44
N GLY A 54 0.94 -5.59 7.50
CA GLY A 54 0.77 -4.66 8.62
C GLY A 54 0.78 -3.19 8.17
N MET A 55 1.73 -2.81 7.31
CA MET A 55 1.83 -1.45 6.75
C MET A 55 0.64 -1.11 5.83
N GLU A 56 0.16 -2.06 5.02
CA GLU A 56 -1.01 -1.86 4.17
C GLU A 56 -2.31 -1.78 4.99
N ARG A 57 -2.45 -2.56 6.06
CA ARG A 57 -3.57 -2.44 7.02
C ARG A 57 -3.56 -1.08 7.72
N LYS A 58 -2.37 -0.58 8.10
CA LYS A 58 -2.23 0.78 8.66
C LYS A 58 -2.68 1.85 7.67
N ALA A 59 -2.24 1.76 6.41
CA ALA A 59 -2.67 2.71 5.37
C ALA A 59 -4.20 2.67 5.15
N GLN A 60 -4.81 1.49 5.17
CA GLN A 60 -6.27 1.36 5.12
C GLN A 60 -6.97 2.04 6.30
N MET A 61 -6.42 1.90 7.50
CA MET A 61 -6.95 2.56 8.70
C MET A 61 -6.83 4.08 8.60
N GLU A 62 -5.67 4.61 8.19
CA GLU A 62 -5.44 6.05 7.96
C GLU A 62 -6.51 6.64 7.03
N MET A 63 -6.78 5.98 5.89
CA MET A 63 -7.79 6.43 4.94
C MET A 63 -9.22 6.29 5.48
N ARG A 64 -9.52 5.24 6.25
CA ARG A 64 -10.85 5.06 6.84
C ARG A 64 -11.17 6.10 7.91
N ILE A 65 -10.17 6.50 8.69
CA ILE A 65 -10.31 7.61 9.66
C ILE A 65 -10.59 8.91 8.91
N ALA A 66 -9.87 9.18 7.83
CA ALA A 66 -10.10 10.36 6.98
C ALA A 66 -11.51 10.40 6.36
N LEU A 67 -12.13 9.23 6.19
CA LEU A 67 -13.46 9.03 5.62
C LEU A 67 -14.57 8.94 6.69
N GLU A 68 -14.30 9.31 7.94
CA GLU A 68 -15.32 9.30 8.99
C GLU A 68 -16.57 10.08 8.54
N GLY A 69 -17.76 9.50 8.74
CA GLY A 69 -19.03 10.04 8.20
C GLY A 69 -19.30 9.74 6.72
N HIS A 70 -18.35 9.14 6.01
CA HIS A 70 -18.43 8.81 4.58
C HIS A 70 -18.05 7.35 4.29
N LEU A 71 -18.26 6.42 5.22
CA LEU A 71 -17.85 5.02 5.08
C LEU A 71 -18.86 4.13 4.33
N ASP A 72 -19.99 4.68 3.90
CA ASP A 72 -21.04 3.94 3.23
C ASP A 72 -20.51 3.22 1.98
N GLY A 73 -20.76 1.91 1.90
CA GLY A 73 -20.32 1.06 0.79
C GLY A 73 -18.90 0.51 0.89
N LEU A 74 -18.14 0.84 1.94
CA LEU A 74 -16.84 0.22 2.23
C LEU A 74 -17.00 -0.99 3.17
N PRO A 75 -16.80 -2.23 2.69
CA PRO A 75 -16.97 -3.41 3.54
C PRO A 75 -15.94 -3.43 4.66
N LEU A 76 -16.37 -3.86 5.85
CA LEU A 76 -15.47 -4.21 6.95
C LEU A 76 -15.06 -5.67 6.79
N ARG A 77 -13.76 -5.91 6.61
CA ARG A 77 -13.23 -7.27 6.49
C ARG A 77 -12.69 -7.73 7.85
N LYS A 78 -13.22 -8.84 8.36
CA LYS A 78 -12.60 -9.54 9.50
C LYS A 78 -11.33 -10.20 9.00
N THR A 79 -10.24 -10.03 9.72
CA THR A 79 -8.95 -10.62 9.36
C THR A 79 -8.42 -11.45 10.53
N ALA A 80 -7.77 -12.57 10.22
CA ALA A 80 -7.09 -13.35 11.24
C ALA A 80 -5.79 -12.65 11.70
N PRO A 81 -5.27 -13.00 12.90
CA PRO A 81 -3.98 -12.52 13.36
C PRO A 81 -2.85 -12.98 12.42
N LEU A 82 -1.99 -12.05 11.98
CA LEU A 82 -0.90 -12.33 11.04
C LEU A 82 0.13 -13.34 11.58
N ALA A 83 0.30 -13.39 12.91
CA ALA A 83 1.21 -14.33 13.56
C ALA A 83 0.79 -15.80 13.41
N ALA A 84 -0.50 -16.06 13.17
CA ALA A 84 -1.05 -17.41 13.03
C ALA A 84 -1.14 -17.88 11.57
N MET A 85 -0.86 -17.00 10.60
CA MET A 85 -0.96 -17.32 9.17
C MET A 85 0.31 -17.99 8.64
N THR A 86 0.10 -19.04 7.87
CA THR A 86 1.10 -19.71 7.02
C THR A 86 1.44 -18.87 5.79
N LEU A 87 2.55 -19.17 5.11
CA LEU A 87 2.94 -18.49 3.86
C LEU A 87 1.82 -18.42 2.80
N PRO A 88 1.10 -19.51 2.44
CA PRO A 88 0.01 -19.41 1.47
C PRO A 88 -1.13 -18.48 1.92
N GLU A 89 -1.46 -18.51 3.22
CA GLU A 89 -2.47 -17.62 3.80
C GLU A 89 -2.01 -16.15 3.77
N LEU A 90 -0.73 -15.89 4.06
CA LEU A 90 -0.15 -14.54 3.96
C LEU A 90 -0.16 -14.01 2.52
N VAL A 91 0.13 -14.85 1.52
CA VAL A 91 0.04 -14.48 0.10
C VAL A 91 -1.40 -14.14 -0.29
N ALA A 92 -2.36 -14.97 0.12
CA ALA A 92 -3.78 -14.71 -0.14
C ALA A 92 -4.26 -13.44 0.57
N GLU A 93 -3.91 -13.29 1.85
CA GLU A 93 -4.25 -12.14 2.69
C GLU A 93 -3.66 -10.84 2.13
N HIS A 94 -2.42 -10.87 1.64
CA HIS A 94 -1.78 -9.72 1.00
C HIS A 94 -2.53 -9.30 -0.25
N ARG A 95 -2.90 -10.24 -1.12
CA ARG A 95 -3.65 -9.94 -2.35
C ARG A 95 -5.02 -9.33 -2.06
N GLU A 96 -5.78 -9.94 -1.15
CA GLU A 96 -7.09 -9.41 -0.75
C GLU A 96 -6.98 -8.06 -0.04
N GLY A 97 -5.98 -7.93 0.84
CA GLY A 97 -5.67 -6.68 1.54
C GLY A 97 -5.32 -5.55 0.57
N ARG A 98 -4.50 -5.83 -0.45
CA ARG A 98 -4.13 -4.86 -1.49
C ARG A 98 -5.35 -4.42 -2.30
N ALA A 99 -6.22 -5.35 -2.69
CA ALA A 99 -7.45 -5.02 -3.40
C ALA A 99 -8.37 -4.11 -2.56
N MET A 100 -8.51 -4.41 -1.25
CA MET A 100 -9.26 -3.57 -0.33
C MET A 100 -8.63 -2.19 -0.15
N LEU A 101 -7.31 -2.12 -0.02
CA LEU A 101 -6.57 -0.86 0.09
C LEU A 101 -6.85 0.06 -1.09
N LEU A 102 -6.78 -0.47 -2.31
CA LEU A 102 -7.05 0.30 -3.52
C LEU A 102 -8.52 0.74 -3.61
N ARG A 103 -9.47 -0.08 -3.15
CA ARG A 103 -10.89 0.30 -3.06
C ARG A 103 -11.14 1.42 -2.06
N VAL A 104 -10.50 1.37 -0.89
CA VAL A 104 -10.60 2.45 0.12
C VAL A 104 -9.97 3.74 -0.41
N LEU A 105 -8.85 3.63 -1.14
CA LEU A 105 -8.22 4.77 -1.82
C LEU A 105 -9.14 5.40 -2.87
N ASP A 106 -9.80 4.59 -3.71
CA ASP A 106 -10.77 5.10 -4.69
C ASP A 106 -11.87 5.91 -4.02
N HIS A 107 -12.36 5.42 -2.87
CA HIS A 107 -13.39 6.10 -2.10
C HIS A 107 -12.87 7.42 -1.49
N LEU A 108 -11.66 7.43 -0.94
CA LEU A 108 -11.01 8.64 -0.43
C LEU A 108 -10.86 9.70 -1.53
N LEU A 109 -10.46 9.30 -2.75
CA LEU A 109 -10.32 10.21 -3.88
C LEU A 109 -11.67 10.73 -4.36
N ALA A 110 -12.70 9.88 -4.41
CA ALA A 110 -14.05 10.28 -4.81
C ALA A 110 -14.67 11.28 -3.82
N VAL A 111 -14.63 10.97 -2.52
CA VAL A 111 -15.13 11.86 -1.46
C VAL A 111 -14.33 13.16 -1.44
N GLY A 112 -13.00 13.10 -1.58
CA GLY A 112 -12.15 14.29 -1.63
C GLY A 112 -12.35 15.20 -2.84
N GLY A 113 -13.02 14.72 -3.89
CA GLY A 113 -13.46 15.56 -5.00
C GLY A 113 -14.72 16.38 -4.69
N GLN A 114 -15.44 16.05 -3.61
CA GLN A 114 -16.75 16.63 -3.26
C GLN A 114 -16.75 17.28 -1.87
N HIS A 115 -15.85 16.85 -0.99
CA HIS A 115 -15.77 17.24 0.41
C HIS A 115 -14.32 17.56 0.79
N GLU A 116 -14.16 18.42 1.79
CA GLU A 116 -12.85 18.66 2.39
C GLU A 116 -12.50 17.51 3.35
N VAL A 117 -11.74 16.54 2.84
CA VAL A 117 -11.20 15.43 3.63
C VAL A 117 -9.68 15.46 3.63
N ARG A 118 -9.07 15.05 4.74
CA ARG A 118 -7.62 14.97 4.90
C ARG A 118 -7.24 13.64 5.53
N ALA A 119 -6.18 13.02 5.03
CA ALA A 119 -5.67 11.75 5.54
C ALA A 119 -4.33 11.95 6.26
N TRP A 120 -4.18 11.25 7.39
CA TRP A 120 -2.92 11.22 8.13
C TRP A 120 -1.89 10.33 7.46
N THR A 121 -0.69 10.83 7.21
CA THR A 121 0.46 10.04 6.78
C THR A 121 1.76 10.72 7.19
N TYR A 122 2.78 9.94 7.57
CA TYR A 122 4.09 10.47 7.98
C TYR A 122 4.02 11.59 9.04
N GLY A 123 3.04 11.54 9.95
CA GLY A 123 2.90 12.54 11.01
C GLY A 123 2.23 13.86 10.58
N GLU A 124 1.64 13.93 9.38
CA GLU A 124 0.93 15.11 8.91
C GLU A 124 -0.43 14.75 8.30
N GLU A 125 -1.40 15.68 8.40
CA GLU A 125 -2.65 15.64 7.64
C GLU A 125 -2.48 16.25 6.26
N VAL A 126 -2.81 15.49 5.22
CA VAL A 126 -2.65 15.92 3.84
C VAL A 126 -3.91 15.70 2.99
N PRO A 127 -4.11 16.49 1.92
CA PRO A 127 -5.17 16.23 0.95
C PRO A 127 -4.98 14.88 0.24
N PRO A 128 -6.05 14.27 -0.30
CA PRO A 128 -6.00 12.98 -0.97
C PRO A 128 -4.98 12.88 -2.12
N ALA A 129 -4.76 13.97 -2.86
CA ALA A 129 -3.75 14.02 -3.93
C ALA A 129 -2.31 13.77 -3.42
N VAL A 130 -1.95 14.41 -2.30
CA VAL A 130 -0.64 14.22 -1.65
C VAL A 130 -0.57 12.82 -1.03
N TYR A 131 -1.65 12.35 -0.42
CA TYR A 131 -1.72 10.99 0.14
C TYR A 131 -1.50 9.92 -0.95
N LEU A 132 -2.16 10.06 -2.11
CA LEU A 132 -2.01 9.15 -3.25
C LEU A 132 -0.55 9.05 -3.72
N LEU A 133 0.13 10.19 -3.87
CA LEU A 133 1.53 10.24 -4.30
C LEU A 133 2.48 9.62 -3.25
N ALA A 134 2.24 9.89 -1.97
CA ALA A 134 3.00 9.28 -0.87
C ALA A 134 2.77 7.77 -0.77
N LEU A 135 1.51 7.33 -0.94
CA LEU A 135 1.11 5.93 -0.94
C LEU A 135 1.75 5.17 -2.11
N ARG A 136 1.84 5.78 -3.30
CA ARG A 136 2.55 5.18 -4.45
C ARG A 136 3.96 4.76 -4.08
N GLY A 137 4.78 5.70 -3.59
CA GLY A 137 6.16 5.39 -3.21
C GLY A 137 6.24 4.34 -2.09
N ARG A 138 5.27 4.33 -1.17
CA ARG A 138 5.17 3.30 -0.13
C ARG A 138 4.89 1.92 -0.75
N LEU A 139 3.88 1.80 -1.61
CA LEU A 139 3.49 0.52 -2.22
C LEU A 139 4.55 -0.01 -3.19
N GLU A 140 5.25 0.86 -3.93
CA GLU A 140 6.40 0.47 -4.76
C GLU A 140 7.50 -0.17 -3.92
N ARG A 141 7.89 0.47 -2.80
CA ARG A 141 8.90 -0.09 -1.89
C ARG A 141 8.45 -1.41 -1.27
N LEU A 142 7.21 -1.50 -0.78
CA LEU A 142 6.67 -2.74 -0.20
C LEU A 142 6.62 -3.87 -1.23
N THR A 143 6.26 -3.56 -2.48
CA THR A 143 6.27 -4.53 -3.58
C THR A 143 7.69 -4.99 -3.91
N GLY A 144 8.67 -4.08 -3.87
CA GLY A 144 10.09 -4.42 -3.99
C GLY A 144 10.60 -5.35 -2.89
N LEU A 145 10.17 -5.14 -1.64
CA LEU A 145 10.52 -6.02 -0.51
C LEU A 145 9.97 -7.44 -0.72
N ILE A 146 8.72 -7.58 -1.17
CA ILE A 146 8.14 -8.89 -1.50
C ILE A 146 8.90 -9.55 -2.66
N ALA A 147 9.20 -8.79 -3.71
CA ALA A 147 9.93 -9.30 -4.87
C ALA A 147 11.33 -9.83 -4.49
N ALA A 148 12.02 -9.15 -3.56
CA ALA A 148 13.33 -9.57 -3.06
C ALA A 148 13.29 -10.91 -2.30
N GLN A 149 12.12 -11.35 -1.82
CA GLN A 149 11.94 -12.65 -1.16
C GLN A 149 11.66 -13.79 -2.13
N ARG A 150 11.66 -13.54 -3.44
CA ARG A 150 11.53 -14.59 -4.46
C ARG A 150 12.90 -15.16 -4.79
N LEU A 151 13.03 -16.48 -4.66
CA LEU A 151 14.18 -17.21 -5.17
C LEU A 151 14.14 -17.12 -6.70
N GLN A 152 15.13 -16.46 -7.29
CA GLN A 152 15.31 -16.50 -8.73
C GLN A 152 15.53 -17.96 -9.12
N SER A 153 14.67 -18.51 -9.97
CA SER A 153 14.87 -19.86 -10.50
C SER A 153 16.21 -19.85 -11.24
N VAL A 154 17.24 -20.45 -10.65
CA VAL A 154 18.52 -20.67 -11.31
C VAL A 154 18.21 -21.58 -12.48
N LYS A 155 18.16 -21.00 -13.69
CA LYS A 155 18.29 -21.78 -14.93
C LYS A 155 19.66 -22.47 -14.85
N ARG A 156 19.70 -23.68 -14.31
CA ARG A 156 20.82 -24.60 -14.55
C ARG A 156 20.74 -24.98 -16.03
N SER A 157 21.36 -24.18 -16.88
CA SER A 157 21.75 -24.61 -18.22
C SER A 157 22.65 -25.84 -18.06
N ARG A 158 22.24 -26.90 -18.75
CA ARG A 158 22.93 -28.20 -18.80
C ARG A 158 24.33 -28.07 -19.39
#